data_AF-A0A3N5N9M3-F1
#
_entry.id   AF-A0A3N5N9M3-F1
#
_cell.length_a   1.000
_cell.length_b   1.000
_cell.length_c   1.000
_cell.angle_alpha   90.00
_cell.angle_beta   90.00
_cell.angle_gamma   90.00
#
_symmetry.space_group_name_H-M   'P 1'
#
loop_
_entity.id
_entity.type
_entity.pdbx_description
1 polymer ?
#
loop_
_entity_poly.entity_id
_entity_poly.type
_entity_poly.pdbx_seq_one_letter_code
_entity_poly.pdbx_strand_id
1 'polypeptide(L)'
;MGDRKRRGGGVKRFFGTALLPERRRAAPQRHHELREETLRNQAVASDPNLSVWVSANAGTGKTHVLTNRVLRLLLAGTAPERILALTYTKAAAAEMSKRVFQRLAEWTTESDSDLSSKLTELIGRNPSPEEQRHARQLLARAIETPGGLKVQTIHAFCERLLKRFPLEAAVSPSFTILDDQQRQLLISQAVDAMLGAATADKSGALWAALETAIAYAVDGNFERLLGEALRLCASQKAAPGCELPAARGPLRSLLGVAQDATQIRLTSALANVLSEGMLPDLMTALRQGSTTDQDRAEDLARARAASTAEGRAAAFESLFLTQGKATRARLFTRDFASAWPQLATELLSAQVRFVSLHKEQQALTVVEATLALERLSTDVLARYAAAKARLAVLDFDDLVAKAAALLQSSAAVEWVLYKLDGGLDHILVDEAQDTSPVQWQVIRSLAAEFFSGEGARDQARTLFAVGDEKQSIYGFQGAAPSMFAAAGNSFAAAARQAKRAWQQ
;
A
#
# COMPACT_ATOMS: atom_id res chain seq x y z
N MET A 1 10.63 -68.12 28.12
CA MET A 1 10.41 -68.42 29.55
C MET A 1 11.78 -68.56 30.19
N GLY A 2 12.11 -67.72 31.17
CA GLY A 2 13.31 -67.88 32.00
C GLY A 2 14.57 -67.10 31.58
N ASP A 3 14.80 -66.02 32.31
CA ASP A 3 15.97 -65.86 33.20
C ASP A 3 17.09 -64.84 32.86
N ARG A 4 17.52 -64.20 33.95
CA ARG A 4 18.42 -63.04 34.12
C ARG A 4 19.90 -63.40 33.95
N LYS A 5 20.74 -62.41 33.58
CA LYS A 5 21.95 -61.93 34.32
C LYS A 5 22.73 -60.89 33.49
N ARG A 6 22.80 -59.65 33.96
CA ARG A 6 23.89 -59.01 34.77
C ARG A 6 25.18 -58.67 33.99
N ARG A 7 25.56 -57.38 34.05
CA ARG A 7 26.78 -56.76 34.68
C ARG A 7 27.15 -55.51 33.88
N GLY A 8 27.09 -54.30 34.43
CA GLY A 8 28.09 -53.64 35.28
C GLY A 8 28.23 -52.21 34.70
N GLY A 9 28.17 -51.10 35.42
CA GLY A 9 28.93 -50.75 36.63
C GLY A 9 30.08 -49.84 36.20
N GLY A 10 30.00 -48.53 36.45
CA GLY A 10 31.08 -47.59 36.09
C GLY A 10 30.74 -46.11 36.29
N VAL A 11 31.00 -45.63 37.51
CA VAL A 11 30.90 -44.24 38.00
C VAL A 11 32.03 -43.37 37.46
N LYS A 12 31.80 -42.07 37.17
CA LYS A 12 32.66 -40.95 37.65
C LYS A 12 32.07 -39.55 37.44
N ARG A 13 32.20 -38.77 38.52
CA ARG A 13 31.72 -37.40 38.83
C ARG A 13 32.61 -36.31 38.21
N PHE A 14 32.07 -35.09 38.04
CA PHE A 14 32.69 -33.78 38.35
C PHE A 14 31.55 -32.73 38.48
N PHE A 15 31.15 -32.33 39.70
CA PHE A 15 31.43 -31.07 40.42
C PHE A 15 30.75 -29.79 39.87
N GLY A 16 30.02 -29.07 40.74
CA GLY A 16 29.71 -27.65 40.53
C GLY A 16 28.40 -27.17 41.16
N THR A 17 28.41 -26.86 42.46
CA THR A 17 27.35 -26.17 43.19
C THR A 17 27.18 -24.74 42.66
N ALA A 18 25.98 -24.37 42.20
CA ALA A 18 25.58 -22.98 42.03
C ALA A 18 24.17 -22.79 42.60
N LEU A 19 24.09 -22.00 43.66
CA LEU A 19 22.88 -21.56 44.33
C LEU A 19 21.90 -20.96 43.30
N LEU A 20 20.69 -21.50 43.23
CA LEU A 20 19.57 -20.89 42.53
C LEU A 20 19.27 -19.53 43.18
N PRO A 21 19.25 -18.40 42.45
CA PRO A 21 18.73 -17.17 43.00
C PRO A 21 17.21 -17.31 43.14
N GLU A 22 16.72 -17.05 44.36
CA GLU A 22 15.31 -16.96 44.69
C GLU A 22 14.57 -16.11 43.65
N ARG A 23 13.59 -16.72 42.98
CA ARG A 23 12.59 -16.00 42.18
C ARG A 23 11.79 -15.11 43.13
N ARG A 24 12.20 -13.85 43.26
CA ARG A 24 11.44 -12.81 43.96
C ARG A 24 10.01 -12.77 43.43
N ARG A 25 9.05 -12.97 44.34
CA ARG A 25 7.61 -12.74 44.17
C ARG A 25 7.35 -11.25 43.89
N ALA A 26 7.46 -10.83 42.62
CA ALA A 26 7.18 -9.45 42.18
C ALA A 26 6.17 -9.39 41.01
N ALA A 27 5.32 -10.41 40.85
CA ALA A 27 4.33 -10.48 39.78
C ALA A 27 3.05 -9.65 40.02
N PRO A 28 2.41 -9.62 41.21
CA PRO A 28 1.10 -8.97 41.36
C PRO A 28 1.15 -7.43 41.35
N GLN A 29 2.26 -6.82 41.80
CA GLN A 29 2.42 -5.35 41.82
C GLN A 29 2.55 -4.76 40.41
N ARG A 30 3.37 -5.38 39.54
CA ARG A 30 3.52 -4.93 38.14
C ARG A 30 2.21 -4.98 37.35
N HIS A 31 1.38 -6.00 37.55
CA HIS A 31 0.08 -6.09 36.87
C HIS A 31 -0.90 -5.01 37.32
N HIS A 32 -0.87 -4.63 38.61
CA HIS A 32 -1.68 -3.53 39.14
C HIS A 32 -1.20 -2.18 38.59
N GLU A 33 0.11 -1.93 38.60
CA GLU A 33 0.74 -0.71 38.07
C GLU A 33 0.45 -0.51 36.58
N LEU A 34 0.59 -1.57 35.77
CA LEU A 34 0.27 -1.56 34.34
C LEU A 34 -1.21 -1.28 34.07
N ARG A 35 -2.11 -1.80 34.92
CA ARG A 35 -3.55 -1.54 34.81
C ARG A 35 -3.88 -0.08 35.12
N GLU A 36 -3.31 0.48 36.18
CA GLU A 36 -3.52 1.89 36.52
C GLU A 36 -2.90 2.85 35.49
N GLU A 37 -1.73 2.52 34.95
CA GLU A 37 -1.13 3.25 33.83
C GLU A 37 -2.03 3.20 32.59
N THR A 38 -2.57 2.02 32.25
CA THR A 38 -3.51 1.87 31.13
C THR A 38 -4.76 2.73 31.33
N LEU A 39 -5.37 2.69 32.52
CA LEU A 39 -6.56 3.49 32.82
C LEU A 39 -6.27 5.00 32.75
N ARG A 40 -5.12 5.43 33.27
CA ARG A 40 -4.68 6.83 33.16
C ARG A 40 -4.48 7.25 31.70
N ASN A 41 -3.80 6.44 30.89
CA ASN A 41 -3.58 6.73 29.48
C ASN A 41 -4.90 6.77 28.69
N GLN A 42 -5.86 5.88 28.99
CA GLN A 42 -7.20 5.91 28.40
C GLN A 42 -7.99 7.16 28.83
N ALA A 43 -7.86 7.59 30.09
CA ALA A 43 -8.50 8.80 30.60
C ALA A 43 -7.94 10.07 29.94
N VAL A 44 -6.62 10.15 29.73
CA VAL A 44 -5.98 11.25 28.98
C VAL A 44 -6.40 11.20 27.51
N ALA A 45 -6.40 10.01 26.90
CA ALA A 45 -6.74 9.86 25.48
C ALA A 45 -8.19 10.26 25.16
N SER A 46 -9.10 10.07 26.12
CA SER A 46 -10.50 10.47 26.00
C SER A 46 -10.79 11.89 26.49
N ASP A 47 -9.80 12.69 26.89
CA ASP A 47 -9.99 14.07 27.33
C ASP A 47 -10.49 14.97 26.18
N PRO A 48 -11.65 15.62 26.31
CA PRO A 48 -12.25 16.45 25.25
C PRO A 48 -11.43 17.70 24.88
N ASN A 49 -10.51 18.15 25.74
CA ASN A 49 -9.73 19.38 25.53
C ASN A 49 -8.36 19.15 24.88
N LEU A 50 -7.92 17.90 24.78
CA LEU A 50 -6.61 17.55 24.24
C LEU A 50 -6.75 17.03 22.81
N SER A 51 -5.90 17.49 21.89
CA SER A 51 -5.67 16.71 20.67
C SER A 51 -4.78 15.52 21.02
N VAL A 52 -5.16 14.31 20.63
CA VAL A 52 -4.49 13.07 21.05
C VAL A 52 -4.20 12.17 19.86
N TRP A 53 -2.97 11.67 19.79
CA TRP A 53 -2.53 10.72 18.79
C TRP A 53 -2.10 9.41 19.44
N VAL A 54 -2.93 8.38 19.40
CA VAL A 54 -2.68 7.13 20.13
C VAL A 54 -2.15 6.04 19.20
N SER A 55 -0.91 5.60 19.44
CA SER A 55 -0.40 4.34 18.89
C SER A 55 -0.69 3.20 19.87
N ALA A 56 -1.75 2.44 19.63
CA ALA A 56 -2.29 1.44 20.55
C ALA A 56 -2.24 0.03 19.97
N ASN A 57 -1.59 -0.92 20.64
CA ASN A 57 -1.55 -2.33 20.21
C ASN A 57 -2.95 -2.99 20.25
N ALA A 58 -3.12 -4.16 19.62
CA ALA A 58 -4.36 -4.96 19.71
C ALA A 58 -4.79 -5.20 21.16
N GLY A 59 -6.11 -5.19 21.41
CA GLY A 59 -6.68 -5.53 22.71
C GLY A 59 -6.53 -4.46 23.80
N THR A 60 -6.02 -3.27 23.47
CA THR A 60 -5.83 -2.14 24.42
C THR A 60 -7.08 -1.29 24.65
N GLY A 61 -8.20 -1.64 24.02
CA GLY A 61 -9.49 -0.94 24.19
C GLY A 61 -9.67 0.31 23.32
N LYS A 62 -9.05 0.39 22.13
CA LYS A 62 -9.16 1.53 21.19
C LYS A 62 -10.60 2.03 21.01
N THR A 63 -11.52 1.11 20.72
CA THR A 63 -12.95 1.41 20.50
C THR A 63 -13.63 1.95 21.77
N HIS A 64 -13.22 1.47 22.94
CA HIS A 64 -13.73 1.96 24.24
C HIS A 64 -13.26 3.41 24.48
N VAL A 65 -11.99 3.71 24.21
CA VAL A 65 -11.45 5.09 24.29
C VAL A 65 -12.19 6.03 23.34
N LEU A 66 -12.41 5.60 22.10
CA LEU A 66 -13.10 6.40 21.08
C LEU A 66 -14.57 6.69 21.48
N THR A 67 -15.27 5.68 21.98
CA THR A 67 -16.65 5.81 22.48
C THR A 67 -16.71 6.78 23.67
N ASN A 68 -15.83 6.58 24.66
CA ASN A 68 -15.76 7.44 25.84
C ASN A 68 -15.42 8.89 25.48
N ARG A 69 -14.56 9.08 24.47
CA ARG A 69 -14.23 10.41 23.98
C ARG A 69 -15.45 11.12 23.39
N VAL A 70 -16.23 10.46 22.53
CA VAL A 70 -17.48 11.04 22.00
C VAL A 70 -18.45 11.39 23.12
N LEU A 71 -18.63 10.50 24.09
CA LEU A 71 -19.52 10.73 25.23
C LEU A 71 -19.06 11.92 26.08
N ARG A 72 -17.76 12.05 26.34
CA ARG A 72 -17.18 13.19 27.06
C ARG A 72 -17.35 14.50 26.30
N LEU A 73 -17.18 14.50 24.97
CA LEU A 73 -17.42 15.68 24.13
C LEU A 73 -18.87 16.15 24.21
N LEU A 74 -19.82 15.22 24.06
CA LEU A 74 -21.25 15.53 24.19
C LEU A 74 -21.60 16.06 25.59
N LEU A 75 -21.05 15.44 26.64
CA LEU A 75 -21.26 15.86 28.03
C LEU A 75 -20.64 17.24 28.32
N ALA A 76 -19.50 17.57 27.70
CA ALA A 76 -18.88 18.89 27.79
C ALA A 76 -19.67 19.99 27.05
N GLY A 77 -20.75 19.64 26.34
CA GLY A 77 -21.66 20.57 25.69
C GLY A 77 -21.43 20.74 24.19
N THR A 78 -20.52 19.96 23.58
CA THR A 78 -20.34 19.95 22.13
C THR A 78 -21.61 19.41 21.46
N ALA A 79 -22.14 20.15 20.48
CA ALA A 79 -23.29 19.71 19.70
C ALA A 79 -22.94 18.48 18.84
N PRO A 80 -23.81 17.44 18.74
CA PRO A 80 -23.49 16.19 18.03
C PRO A 80 -23.06 16.39 16.57
N GLU A 81 -23.62 17.36 15.87
CA GLU A 81 -23.28 17.71 14.48
C GLU A 81 -21.87 18.27 14.31
N ARG A 82 -21.21 18.72 15.39
CA ARG A 82 -19.84 19.25 15.36
C ARG A 82 -18.75 18.21 15.65
N ILE A 83 -19.15 16.96 15.89
CA ILE A 83 -18.26 15.82 16.12
C ILE A 83 -18.26 14.95 14.87
N LEU A 84 -17.12 14.86 14.19
CA LEU A 84 -16.91 13.96 13.06
C LEU A 84 -16.06 12.77 13.50
N ALA A 85 -16.62 11.57 13.47
CA ALA A 85 -15.90 10.32 13.71
C ALA A 85 -15.78 9.51 12.41
N LEU A 86 -14.55 9.29 11.98
CA LEU A 86 -14.19 8.59 10.75
C LEU A 86 -13.64 7.20 11.08
N THR A 87 -14.16 6.18 10.40
CA THR A 87 -13.69 4.79 10.51
C THR A 87 -13.28 4.24 9.14
N TYR A 88 -12.53 3.14 9.12
CA TYR A 88 -12.19 2.45 7.88
C TYR A 88 -13.38 1.63 7.32
N THR A 89 -14.07 0.87 8.18
CA THR A 89 -15.15 -0.04 7.76
C THR A 89 -16.54 0.42 8.18
N LYS A 90 -17.56 0.04 7.40
CA LYS A 90 -18.98 0.29 7.72
C LYS A 90 -19.39 -0.41 9.02
N ALA A 91 -18.84 -1.60 9.29
CA ALA A 91 -19.09 -2.34 10.52
C ALA A 91 -18.56 -1.61 11.75
N ALA A 92 -17.34 -1.06 11.69
CA ALA A 92 -16.77 -0.25 12.78
C ALA A 92 -17.60 1.01 13.05
N ALA A 93 -18.04 1.72 11.99
CA ALA A 93 -18.92 2.88 12.15
C ALA A 93 -20.25 2.50 12.83
N ALA A 94 -20.89 1.42 12.38
CA ALA A 94 -22.15 0.96 12.95
C ALA A 94 -22.00 0.53 14.41
N GLU A 95 -20.94 -0.21 14.74
CA GLU A 95 -20.66 -0.68 16.09
C GLU A 95 -20.34 0.49 17.04
N MET A 96 -19.53 1.47 16.60
CA MET A 96 -19.25 2.68 17.37
C MET A 96 -20.52 3.48 17.63
N SER A 97 -21.33 3.71 16.59
CA SER A 97 -22.61 4.42 16.71
C SER A 97 -23.55 3.73 17.70
N LYS A 98 -23.71 2.40 17.56
CA LYS A 98 -24.50 1.57 18.47
C LYS A 98 -24.07 1.73 19.93
N ARG A 99 -22.76 1.69 20.21
CA ARG A 99 -22.22 1.84 21.57
C ARG A 99 -22.51 3.21 22.17
N VAL A 100 -22.34 4.28 21.40
CA VAL A 100 -22.67 5.64 21.84
C VAL A 100 -24.15 5.74 22.17
N PHE A 101 -25.04 5.35 21.24
CA PHE A 101 -26.48 5.42 21.47
C PHE A 101 -26.96 4.54 22.63
N GLN A 102 -26.39 3.33 22.79
CA GLN A 102 -26.70 2.47 23.92
C GLN A 102 -26.35 3.15 25.25
N ARG A 103 -25.16 3.75 25.35
CA ARG A 103 -24.74 4.43 26.58
C ARG A 103 -25.59 5.67 26.88
N LEU A 104 -25.93 6.46 25.85
CA LEU A 104 -26.86 7.59 25.99
C LEU A 104 -28.25 7.12 26.42
N ALA A 105 -28.73 5.99 25.92
CA ALA A 105 -30.02 5.42 26.29
C ALA A 105 -30.03 4.97 27.76
N GLU A 106 -28.98 4.28 28.21
CA GLU A 106 -28.82 3.93 29.63
C GLU A 106 -28.92 5.17 30.52
N TRP A 107 -28.21 6.26 30.19
CA TRP A 107 -28.22 7.47 31.03
C TRP A 107 -29.62 8.06 31.24
N THR A 108 -30.58 7.83 30.34
CA THR A 108 -31.94 8.36 30.49
C THR A 108 -32.75 7.60 31.55
N THR A 109 -32.50 6.31 31.75
CA THR A 109 -33.31 5.42 32.60
C THR A 109 -32.65 5.08 33.95
N GLU A 110 -31.35 5.31 34.10
CA GLU A 110 -30.62 5.02 35.35
C GLU A 110 -31.11 5.85 36.54
N SER A 111 -30.96 5.30 37.75
CA SER A 111 -31.18 6.05 38.99
C SER A 111 -30.14 7.18 39.12
N ASP A 112 -30.42 8.23 39.91
CA ASP A 112 -29.47 9.34 40.08
C ASP A 112 -28.12 8.89 40.67
N SER A 113 -28.13 7.91 41.59
CA SER A 113 -26.90 7.34 42.15
C SER A 113 -26.10 6.54 41.12
N ASP A 114 -26.78 5.76 40.28
CA ASP A 114 -26.12 4.93 39.26
C ASP A 114 -25.59 5.78 38.11
N LEU A 115 -26.37 6.78 37.68
CA LEU A 115 -25.95 7.77 36.70
C LEU A 115 -24.74 8.55 37.22
N SER A 116 -24.78 9.03 38.46
CA SER A 116 -23.65 9.73 39.07
C SER A 116 -22.40 8.86 39.07
N SER A 117 -22.51 7.59 39.45
CA SER A 117 -21.37 6.66 39.47
C SER A 117 -20.78 6.41 38.08
N LYS A 118 -21.65 6.17 37.09
CA LYS A 118 -21.26 5.97 35.68
C LYS A 118 -20.60 7.21 35.07
N LEU A 119 -21.11 8.39 35.39
CA LEU A 119 -20.51 9.66 34.94
C LEU A 119 -19.19 9.93 35.66
N THR A 120 -19.07 9.64 36.96
CA THR A 120 -17.81 9.76 37.70
C THR A 120 -16.73 8.85 37.11
N GLU A 121 -17.07 7.62 36.74
CA GLU A 121 -16.15 6.72 36.01
C GLU A 121 -15.73 7.33 34.66
N LEU A 122 -16.69 7.92 33.93
CA LEU A 122 -16.41 8.52 32.64
C LEU A 122 -15.50 9.75 32.77
N ILE A 123 -15.79 10.72 33.64
CA ILE A 123 -15.08 12.02 33.69
C ILE A 123 -13.97 12.08 34.75
N GLY A 124 -13.87 11.11 35.64
CA GLY A 124 -12.87 11.05 36.71
C GLY A 124 -13.15 11.99 37.89
N ARG A 125 -14.32 12.63 37.94
CA ARG A 125 -14.78 13.49 39.06
C ARG A 125 -16.29 13.35 39.23
N ASN A 126 -16.82 13.76 40.38
CA ASN A 126 -18.25 13.79 40.58
C ASN A 126 -18.92 14.79 39.60
N PRO A 127 -19.99 14.37 38.89
CA PRO A 127 -20.73 15.25 38.01
C PRO A 127 -21.58 16.23 38.82
N SER A 128 -21.74 17.44 38.31
CA SER A 128 -22.69 18.41 38.85
C SER A 128 -24.15 18.00 38.54
N PRO A 129 -25.15 18.50 39.30
CA PRO A 129 -26.56 18.27 38.99
C PRO A 129 -26.96 18.76 37.58
N GLU A 130 -26.27 19.78 37.05
CA GLU A 130 -26.46 20.25 35.68
C GLU A 130 -25.94 19.26 34.64
N GLU A 131 -24.76 18.69 34.85
CA GLU A 131 -24.21 17.65 33.98
C GLU A 131 -25.06 16.39 33.97
N GLN A 132 -25.62 15.98 35.12
CA GLN A 132 -26.55 14.85 35.18
C GLN A 132 -27.83 15.13 34.38
N ARG A 133 -28.42 16.33 34.53
CA ARG A 133 -29.59 16.76 33.75
C ARG A 133 -29.27 16.80 32.25
N HIS A 134 -28.12 17.36 31.88
CA HIS A 134 -27.65 17.42 30.50
C HIS A 134 -27.44 16.01 29.92
N ALA A 135 -26.80 15.10 30.68
CA ALA A 135 -26.58 13.71 30.27
C ALA A 135 -27.88 12.99 29.90
N ARG A 136 -28.97 13.21 30.68
CA ARG A 136 -30.30 12.64 30.39
C ARG A 136 -30.94 13.21 29.12
N GLN A 137 -30.54 14.40 28.67
CA GLN A 137 -31.06 15.03 27.45
C GLN A 137 -30.25 14.66 26.19
N LEU A 138 -29.04 14.14 26.35
CA LEU A 138 -28.12 13.90 25.22
C LEU A 138 -28.65 12.89 24.21
N LEU A 139 -29.40 11.86 24.64
CA LEU A 139 -30.02 10.92 23.71
C LEU A 139 -30.99 11.62 22.76
N ALA A 140 -31.90 12.43 23.32
CA ALA A 140 -32.89 13.16 22.53
C ALA A 140 -32.20 14.10 21.54
N ARG A 141 -31.21 14.89 22.01
CA ARG A 141 -30.41 15.77 21.14
C ARG A 141 -29.70 15.01 20.04
N ALA A 142 -29.09 13.87 20.34
CA ALA A 142 -28.37 13.05 19.35
C ALA A 142 -29.30 12.44 18.29
N ILE A 143 -30.53 12.07 18.65
CA ILE A 143 -31.55 11.55 17.72
C ILE A 143 -32.14 12.67 16.86
N GLU A 144 -32.39 13.84 17.46
CA GLU A 144 -32.96 15.02 16.77
C GLU A 144 -31.92 15.78 15.93
N THR A 145 -30.65 15.43 16.02
CA THR A 145 -29.57 16.04 15.25
C THR A 145 -29.81 15.84 13.74
N PRO A 146 -29.92 16.90 12.93
CA PRO A 146 -30.05 16.78 11.49
C PRO A 146 -28.88 15.98 10.89
N GLY A 147 -29.20 14.91 10.16
CA GLY A 147 -28.18 14.01 9.59
C GLY A 147 -27.51 13.05 10.59
N GLY A 148 -27.97 13.06 11.85
CA GLY A 148 -27.53 12.19 12.93
C GLY A 148 -26.10 12.45 13.41
N LEU A 149 -25.68 11.70 14.43
CA LEU A 149 -24.28 11.67 14.87
C LEU A 149 -23.38 11.27 13.70
N LYS A 150 -22.35 12.08 13.38
CA LYS A 150 -21.49 11.89 12.21
C LYS A 150 -20.42 10.80 12.44
N VAL A 151 -20.86 9.57 12.76
CA VAL A 151 -20.02 8.36 12.81
C VAL A 151 -20.15 7.62 11.48
N GLN A 152 -19.11 7.62 10.67
CA GLN A 152 -19.17 7.11 9.30
C GLN A 152 -17.80 6.69 8.77
N THR A 153 -17.79 6.01 7.62
CA THR A 153 -16.54 5.75 6.92
C THR A 153 -16.01 7.00 6.22
N ILE A 154 -14.70 7.04 5.94
CA ILE A 154 -14.09 8.12 5.14
C ILE A 154 -14.77 8.25 3.77
N HIS A 155 -15.08 7.13 3.11
CA HIS A 155 -15.80 7.13 1.83
C HIS A 155 -17.21 7.72 1.95
N ALA A 156 -17.97 7.36 2.99
CA ALA A 156 -19.31 7.92 3.22
C ALA A 156 -19.25 9.42 3.53
N PHE A 157 -18.22 9.88 4.25
CA PHE A 157 -17.97 11.31 4.43
C PHE A 157 -17.75 12.01 3.08
N CYS A 158 -16.85 11.48 2.24
CA CYS A 158 -16.55 12.05 0.93
C CYS A 158 -17.79 12.07 0.02
N GLU A 159 -18.57 10.98 0.01
CA GLU A 159 -19.84 10.92 -0.72
C GLU A 159 -20.81 12.03 -0.29
N ARG A 160 -21.07 12.16 1.02
CA ARG A 160 -21.98 13.19 1.55
C ARG A 160 -21.49 14.60 1.22
N LEU A 161 -20.18 14.81 1.31
CA LEU A 161 -19.55 16.08 0.96
C LEU A 161 -19.79 16.42 -0.52
N LEU A 162 -19.49 15.49 -1.43
CA LEU A 162 -19.67 15.70 -2.87
C LEU A 162 -21.13 15.89 -3.28
N LYS A 163 -22.07 15.20 -2.63
CA LYS A 163 -23.51 15.42 -2.84
C LYS A 163 -23.98 16.80 -2.39
N ARG A 164 -23.32 17.38 -1.37
CA ARG A 164 -23.64 18.71 -0.86
C ARG A 164 -23.03 19.83 -1.71
N PHE A 165 -21.89 19.56 -2.35
CA PHE A 165 -21.11 20.52 -3.15
C PHE A 165 -20.79 19.99 -4.55
N PRO A 166 -21.82 19.62 -5.35
CA PRO A 166 -21.58 18.94 -6.62
C PRO A 166 -20.92 19.85 -7.67
N LEU A 167 -21.27 21.14 -7.68
CA LEU A 167 -20.74 22.11 -8.65
C LEU A 167 -19.28 22.43 -8.35
N GLU A 168 -18.95 22.66 -7.09
CA GLU A 168 -17.61 22.99 -6.62
C GLU A 168 -16.66 21.81 -6.79
N ALA A 169 -17.16 20.58 -6.65
CA ALA A 169 -16.37 19.37 -6.86
C ALA A 169 -16.35 18.88 -8.33
N ALA A 170 -16.97 19.61 -9.26
CA ALA A 170 -17.12 19.22 -10.66
C ALA A 170 -17.64 17.77 -10.80
N VAL A 171 -18.77 17.48 -10.14
CA VAL A 171 -19.51 16.22 -10.25
C VAL A 171 -20.97 16.46 -10.60
N SER A 172 -21.59 15.47 -11.21
CA SER A 172 -23.04 15.49 -11.43
C SER A 172 -23.77 15.46 -10.07
N PRO A 173 -24.76 16.32 -9.80
CA PRO A 173 -25.57 16.24 -8.57
C PRO A 173 -26.27 14.89 -8.37
N SER A 174 -26.50 14.16 -9.47
CA SER A 174 -27.17 12.85 -9.48
C SER A 174 -26.19 11.69 -9.64
N PHE A 175 -24.92 11.86 -9.27
CA PHE A 175 -23.95 10.79 -9.41
C PHE A 175 -24.33 9.56 -8.59
N THR A 176 -24.02 8.37 -9.11
CA THR A 176 -24.14 7.11 -8.36
C THR A 176 -22.76 6.50 -8.12
N ILE A 177 -22.67 5.65 -7.11
CA ILE A 177 -21.41 4.98 -6.75
C ILE A 177 -21.39 3.61 -7.40
N LEU A 178 -20.28 3.28 -8.07
CA LEU A 178 -20.03 1.96 -8.62
C LEU A 178 -19.77 0.96 -7.50
N ASP A 179 -20.55 -0.12 -7.50
CA ASP A 179 -20.16 -1.33 -6.78
C ASP A 179 -19.00 -2.04 -7.50
N ASP A 180 -18.42 -3.05 -6.84
CA ASP A 180 -17.26 -3.76 -7.37
C ASP A 180 -17.57 -4.54 -8.66
N GLN A 181 -18.81 -5.02 -8.83
CA GLN A 181 -19.22 -5.76 -10.03
C GLN A 181 -19.38 -4.82 -11.22
N GLN A 182 -20.02 -3.67 -11.02
CA GLN A 182 -20.16 -2.62 -12.03
C GLN A 182 -18.79 -2.04 -12.40
N ARG A 183 -17.90 -1.84 -11.42
CA ARG A 183 -16.51 -1.43 -11.65
C ARG A 183 -15.80 -2.41 -12.58
N GLN A 184 -15.84 -3.70 -12.26
CA GLN A 184 -15.20 -4.74 -13.06
C GLN A 184 -15.77 -4.82 -14.48
N LEU A 185 -17.09 -4.68 -14.62
CA LEU A 185 -17.76 -4.65 -15.92
C LEU A 185 -17.27 -3.48 -16.78
N LEU A 186 -17.20 -2.26 -16.22
CA LEU A 186 -16.73 -1.09 -16.95
C LEU A 186 -15.25 -1.17 -17.33
N ILE A 187 -14.40 -1.76 -16.47
CA ILE A 187 -13.00 -2.02 -16.82
C ILE A 187 -12.91 -3.04 -17.95
N SER A 188 -13.68 -4.13 -17.90
CA SER A 188 -13.74 -5.14 -18.98
C SER A 188 -14.14 -4.49 -20.31
N GLN A 189 -15.19 -3.67 -20.32
CA GLN A 189 -15.63 -2.95 -21.51
C GLN A 189 -14.56 -1.98 -22.03
N ALA A 190 -13.80 -1.34 -21.14
CA ALA A 190 -12.69 -0.47 -21.52
C ALA A 190 -11.52 -1.25 -22.15
N VAL A 191 -11.21 -2.45 -21.64
CA VAL A 191 -10.25 -3.38 -22.23
C VAL A 191 -10.71 -3.82 -23.62
N ASP A 192 -11.96 -4.27 -23.76
CA ASP A 192 -12.54 -4.68 -25.05
C ASP A 192 -12.49 -3.56 -26.08
N ALA A 193 -12.81 -2.33 -25.67
CA ALA A 193 -12.75 -1.15 -26.53
C ALA A 193 -11.31 -0.79 -26.94
N MET A 194 -10.32 -0.97 -26.04
CA MET A 194 -8.90 -0.80 -26.36
C MET A 194 -8.43 -1.85 -27.36
N LEU A 195 -8.77 -3.12 -27.16
CA LEU A 195 -8.45 -4.22 -28.08
C LEU A 195 -9.09 -4.00 -29.46
N GLY A 196 -10.35 -3.57 -29.50
CA GLY A 196 -11.05 -3.21 -30.73
C GLY A 196 -10.36 -2.05 -31.48
N ALA A 197 -9.92 -1.02 -30.76
CA ALA A 197 -9.19 0.10 -31.36
C ALA A 197 -7.80 -0.32 -31.88
N ALA A 198 -7.06 -1.14 -31.12
CA ALA A 198 -5.75 -1.65 -31.52
C ALA A 198 -5.82 -2.55 -32.76
N THR A 199 -6.85 -3.39 -32.86
CA THR A 199 -7.04 -4.30 -34.01
C THR A 199 -7.55 -3.60 -35.27
N ALA A 200 -8.26 -2.48 -35.12
CA ALA A 200 -8.75 -1.67 -36.24
C ALA A 200 -7.62 -0.91 -36.95
N ASP A 201 -6.59 -0.45 -36.22
CA ASP A 201 -5.40 0.21 -36.78
C ASP A 201 -4.11 -0.54 -36.41
N LYS A 202 -3.75 -1.51 -37.25
CA LYS A 202 -2.52 -2.31 -37.11
C LYS A 202 -1.23 -1.53 -37.39
N SER A 203 -1.32 -0.30 -37.89
CA SER A 203 -0.16 0.59 -38.02
C SER A 203 0.02 1.49 -36.80
N GLY A 204 -1.03 1.59 -35.97
CA GLY A 204 -1.08 2.43 -34.81
C GLY A 204 -0.22 1.92 -33.67
N ALA A 205 0.16 2.85 -32.79
CA ALA A 205 1.08 2.51 -31.72
C ALA A 205 0.42 1.79 -30.52
N LEU A 206 -0.92 1.68 -30.50
CA LEU A 206 -1.63 0.72 -29.64
C LEU A 206 -1.45 -0.72 -30.13
N TRP A 207 -1.52 -0.95 -31.44
CA TRP A 207 -1.24 -2.27 -32.02
C TRP A 207 0.18 -2.72 -31.70
N ALA A 208 1.18 -1.85 -31.91
CA ALA A 208 2.57 -2.17 -31.61
C ALA A 208 2.79 -2.54 -30.13
N ALA A 209 2.12 -1.84 -29.20
CA ALA A 209 2.17 -2.18 -27.77
C ALA A 209 1.45 -3.51 -27.47
N LEU A 210 0.31 -3.76 -28.09
CA LEU A 210 -0.42 -5.02 -27.94
C LEU A 210 0.40 -6.21 -28.44
N GLU A 211 1.00 -6.10 -29.63
CA GLU A 211 1.87 -7.13 -30.21
C GLU A 211 3.08 -7.41 -29.30
N THR A 212 3.72 -6.35 -28.80
CA THR A 212 4.84 -6.47 -27.85
C THR A 212 4.40 -7.17 -26.57
N ALA A 213 3.27 -6.76 -25.97
CA ALA A 213 2.78 -7.34 -24.72
C ALA A 213 2.37 -8.81 -24.89
N ILE A 214 1.74 -9.18 -26.02
CA ILE A 214 1.37 -10.57 -26.32
C ILE A 214 2.61 -11.42 -26.56
N ALA A 215 3.60 -10.92 -27.31
CA ALA A 215 4.83 -11.66 -27.60
C ALA A 215 5.60 -12.07 -26.33
N TYR A 216 5.52 -11.24 -25.27
CA TYR A 216 6.18 -11.49 -24.00
C TYR A 216 5.28 -12.16 -22.93
N ALA A 217 3.96 -12.19 -23.15
CA ALA A 217 3.02 -12.89 -22.29
C ALA A 217 2.96 -14.38 -22.63
N VAL A 218 3.96 -15.14 -22.17
CA VAL A 218 3.99 -16.61 -22.31
C VAL A 218 2.78 -17.25 -21.58
N ASP A 219 2.22 -18.32 -22.15
CA ASP A 219 1.14 -19.14 -21.58
C ASP A 219 -0.19 -18.43 -21.30
N GLY A 220 -0.58 -17.45 -22.13
CA GLY A 220 -1.89 -16.79 -22.00
C GLY A 220 -2.01 -15.87 -20.77
N ASN A 221 -0.89 -15.49 -20.17
CA ASN A 221 -0.87 -14.62 -18.97
C ASN A 221 -1.14 -13.14 -19.26
N PHE A 222 -1.49 -12.76 -20.49
CA PHE A 222 -1.67 -11.36 -20.89
C PHE A 222 -2.71 -10.64 -20.02
N GLU A 223 -3.88 -11.25 -19.80
CA GLU A 223 -4.95 -10.67 -18.99
C GLU A 223 -4.49 -10.40 -17.55
N ARG A 224 -3.72 -11.32 -16.97
CA ARG A 224 -3.15 -11.19 -15.63
C ARG A 224 -2.13 -10.04 -15.56
N LEU A 225 -1.24 -9.94 -16.55
CA LEU A 225 -0.25 -8.88 -16.63
C LEU A 225 -0.90 -7.50 -16.84
N LEU A 226 -1.91 -7.43 -17.71
CA LEU A 226 -2.67 -6.21 -17.94
C LEU A 226 -3.44 -5.79 -16.68
N GLY A 227 -4.05 -6.74 -15.97
CA GLY A 227 -4.73 -6.50 -14.69
C GLY A 227 -3.80 -5.92 -13.62
N GLU A 228 -2.60 -6.49 -13.47
CA GLU A 228 -1.59 -5.96 -12.56
C GLU A 228 -1.09 -4.57 -12.99
N ALA A 229 -0.85 -4.37 -14.29
CA ALA A 229 -0.44 -3.08 -14.83
C ALA A 229 -1.51 -2.00 -14.60
N LEU A 230 -2.80 -2.33 -14.78
CA LEU A 230 -3.93 -1.43 -14.48
C LEU A 230 -3.94 -1.04 -13.00
N ARG A 231 -3.75 -2.00 -12.09
CA ARG A 231 -3.70 -1.74 -10.65
C ARG A 231 -2.56 -0.80 -10.27
N LEU A 232 -1.36 -1.02 -10.84
CA LEU A 232 -0.19 -0.18 -10.58
C LEU A 232 -0.33 1.22 -11.20
N CYS A 233 -0.85 1.34 -12.42
CA CYS A 233 -1.08 2.63 -13.06
C CYS A 233 -2.18 3.44 -12.34
N ALA A 234 -3.22 2.77 -11.81
CA ALA A 234 -4.27 3.44 -11.05
C ALA A 234 -3.74 4.04 -9.73
N SER A 235 -2.83 3.33 -9.03
CA SER A 235 -2.26 3.80 -7.76
C SER A 235 -1.21 4.92 -7.93
N GLN A 236 -0.58 5.03 -9.10
CA GLN A 236 0.44 6.03 -9.40
C GLN A 236 -0.08 7.38 -9.94
N LYS A 237 -1.40 7.62 -9.91
CA LYS A 237 -2.07 8.83 -10.47
C LYS A 237 -1.65 10.21 -9.90
N ALA A 238 -0.50 10.34 -9.24
CA ALA A 238 0.01 11.59 -8.68
C ALA A 238 1.54 11.80 -8.78
N ALA A 239 2.21 11.30 -9.82
CA ALA A 239 3.58 11.74 -10.16
C ALA A 239 3.60 12.48 -11.51
N PRO A 240 3.78 13.81 -11.52
CA PRO A 240 4.11 14.55 -12.75
C PRO A 240 5.39 13.96 -13.37
N GLY A 241 5.35 13.56 -14.65
CA GLY A 241 6.52 13.05 -15.38
C GLY A 241 6.49 11.57 -15.78
N CYS A 242 5.47 10.79 -15.39
CA CYS A 242 5.23 9.43 -15.91
C CYS A 242 4.49 9.45 -17.26
N GLU A 243 4.93 10.28 -18.21
CA GLU A 243 4.47 10.14 -19.59
C GLU A 243 5.37 9.11 -20.29
N LEU A 244 4.78 8.18 -21.06
CA LEU A 244 5.46 7.09 -21.77
C LEU A 244 6.80 7.47 -22.44
N PRO A 245 6.95 8.65 -23.10
CA PRO A 245 8.23 9.04 -23.69
C PRO A 245 9.30 9.40 -22.63
N ALA A 246 8.89 9.98 -21.50
CA ALA A 246 9.77 10.41 -20.42
C ALA A 246 10.25 9.23 -19.55
N ALA A 247 9.47 8.15 -19.45
CA ALA A 247 9.81 6.96 -18.66
C ALA A 247 10.87 6.05 -19.32
N ARG A 248 10.97 6.06 -20.67
CA ARG A 248 11.88 5.16 -21.41
C ARG A 248 13.35 5.32 -21.01
N GLY A 249 13.84 6.55 -20.94
CA GLY A 249 15.25 6.83 -20.61
C GLY A 249 15.64 6.33 -19.21
N PRO A 250 14.93 6.76 -18.15
CA PRO A 250 15.14 6.30 -16.78
C PRO A 250 15.02 4.78 -16.61
N LEU A 251 14.02 4.12 -17.23
CA LEU A 251 13.86 2.67 -17.16
C LEU A 251 15.05 1.92 -17.78
N ARG A 252 15.55 2.39 -18.92
CA ARG A 252 16.74 1.81 -19.56
C ARG A 252 17.97 1.97 -18.69
N SER A 253 18.19 3.16 -18.13
CA SER A 253 19.30 3.40 -17.21
C SER A 253 19.22 2.54 -15.95
N LEU A 254 18.02 2.38 -15.37
CA LEU A 254 17.78 1.55 -14.19
C LEU A 254 18.13 0.07 -14.43
N LEU A 255 17.81 -0.44 -15.63
CA LEU A 255 18.06 -1.83 -16.01
C LEU A 255 19.40 -2.05 -16.74
N GLY A 256 20.23 -1.01 -16.87
CA GLY A 256 21.55 -1.10 -17.49
C GLY A 256 21.52 -1.32 -19.00
N VAL A 257 20.50 -0.82 -19.70
CA VAL A 257 20.32 -0.94 -21.15
C VAL A 257 20.81 0.34 -21.84
N ALA A 258 21.65 0.22 -22.87
CA ALA A 258 22.11 1.38 -23.64
C ALA A 258 20.92 2.08 -24.33
N GLN A 259 20.96 3.42 -24.44
CA GLN A 259 19.83 4.19 -24.96
C GLN A 259 19.53 3.89 -26.44
N ASP A 260 20.56 3.53 -27.20
CA ASP A 260 20.52 3.20 -28.62
C ASP A 260 20.41 1.67 -28.88
N ALA A 261 20.35 0.85 -27.82
CA ALA A 261 20.20 -0.59 -27.97
C ALA A 261 18.86 -0.96 -28.63
N THR A 262 18.91 -1.88 -29.59
CA THR A 262 17.74 -2.46 -30.23
C THR A 262 17.88 -3.97 -30.23
N GLN A 263 16.75 -4.67 -30.32
CA GLN A 263 16.76 -6.13 -30.37
C GLN A 263 17.62 -6.64 -31.53
N ILE A 264 17.53 -6.01 -32.69
CA ILE A 264 18.33 -6.33 -33.88
C ILE A 264 19.83 -6.17 -33.59
N ARG A 265 20.25 -5.07 -32.96
CA ARG A 265 21.66 -4.82 -32.65
C ARG A 265 22.21 -5.81 -31.64
N LEU A 266 21.45 -6.11 -30.58
CA LEU A 266 21.88 -7.05 -29.54
C LEU A 266 21.93 -8.48 -30.08
N THR A 267 20.93 -8.92 -30.85
CA THR A 267 20.94 -10.22 -31.52
C THR A 267 22.14 -10.35 -32.47
N SER A 268 22.41 -9.31 -33.26
CA SER A 268 23.58 -9.27 -34.15
C SER A 268 24.90 -9.34 -33.36
N ALA A 269 25.02 -8.61 -32.26
CA ALA A 269 26.21 -8.65 -31.40
C ALA A 269 26.42 -10.03 -30.75
N LEU A 270 25.34 -10.67 -30.28
CA LEU A 270 25.36 -12.03 -29.73
C LEU A 270 25.81 -13.05 -30.78
N ALA A 271 25.25 -12.96 -31.99
CA ALA A 271 25.60 -13.83 -33.11
C ALA A 271 27.06 -13.65 -33.58
N ASN A 272 27.70 -12.53 -33.27
CA ASN A 272 29.06 -12.21 -33.67
C ASN A 272 30.07 -12.22 -32.50
N VAL A 273 29.70 -12.81 -31.36
CA VAL A 273 30.60 -12.88 -30.19
C VAL A 273 31.87 -13.68 -30.46
N LEU A 274 31.80 -14.62 -31.41
CA LEU A 274 32.92 -15.34 -32.02
C LEU A 274 32.90 -15.10 -33.53
N SER A 275 34.06 -14.76 -34.10
CA SER A 275 34.22 -14.56 -35.54
C SER A 275 34.07 -15.88 -36.31
N GLU A 276 33.55 -15.80 -37.54
CA GLU A 276 33.35 -17.00 -38.37
C GLU A 276 34.65 -17.75 -38.68
N GLY A 277 35.75 -17.01 -38.85
CA GLY A 277 37.08 -17.59 -39.11
C GLY A 277 37.59 -18.45 -37.97
N MET A 278 37.22 -18.16 -36.72
CA MET A 278 37.69 -18.90 -35.54
C MET A 278 36.91 -20.20 -35.28
N LEU A 279 35.69 -20.34 -35.83
CA LEU A 279 34.84 -21.49 -35.60
C LEU A 279 35.48 -22.83 -36.05
N PRO A 280 36.05 -22.98 -37.27
CA PRO A 280 36.70 -24.24 -37.66
C PRO A 280 37.85 -24.67 -36.75
N ASP A 281 38.67 -23.73 -36.29
CA ASP A 281 39.82 -24.03 -35.41
C ASP A 281 39.34 -24.48 -34.03
N LEU A 282 38.36 -23.77 -33.45
CA LEU A 282 37.73 -24.14 -32.18
C LEU A 282 37.06 -25.52 -32.27
N MET A 283 36.30 -25.79 -33.33
CA MET A 283 35.62 -27.06 -33.54
C MET A 283 36.63 -28.22 -33.67
N THR A 284 37.72 -28.01 -34.40
CA THR A 284 38.76 -29.04 -34.61
C THR A 284 39.50 -29.35 -33.31
N ALA A 285 39.85 -28.31 -32.54
CA ALA A 285 40.52 -28.47 -31.25
C ALA A 285 39.63 -29.14 -30.19
N LEU A 286 38.35 -28.74 -30.09
CA LEU A 286 37.40 -29.30 -29.13
C LEU A 286 37.04 -30.77 -29.42
N ARG A 287 37.00 -31.18 -30.69
CA ARG A 287 36.77 -32.59 -31.07
C ARG A 287 37.86 -33.55 -30.63
N GLN A 288 39.08 -33.05 -30.40
CA GLN A 288 40.19 -33.86 -29.87
C GLN A 288 40.08 -34.08 -28.35
N GLY A 289 39.16 -33.37 -27.68
CA GLY A 289 38.94 -33.47 -26.24
C GLY A 289 37.97 -34.58 -25.83
N SER A 290 37.48 -34.45 -24.59
CA SER A 290 36.52 -35.37 -23.99
C SER A 290 35.11 -35.21 -24.58
N THR A 291 34.16 -36.06 -24.19
CA THR A 291 32.73 -35.92 -24.54
C THR A 291 32.20 -34.51 -24.28
N THR A 292 32.58 -33.88 -23.16
CA THR A 292 32.15 -32.51 -22.86
C THR A 292 32.63 -31.50 -23.91
N ASP A 293 33.86 -31.64 -24.37
CA ASP A 293 34.45 -30.75 -25.38
C ASP A 293 33.82 -31.02 -26.76
N GLN A 294 33.55 -32.29 -27.07
CA GLN A 294 32.84 -32.70 -28.29
C GLN A 294 31.41 -32.12 -28.33
N ASP A 295 30.68 -32.13 -27.22
CA ASP A 295 29.35 -31.49 -27.13
C ASP A 295 29.43 -29.97 -27.42
N ARG A 296 30.50 -29.29 -26.99
CA ARG A 296 30.69 -27.86 -27.31
C ARG A 296 31.05 -27.67 -28.79
N ALA A 297 31.80 -28.59 -29.38
CA ALA A 297 32.09 -28.56 -30.81
C ALA A 297 30.81 -28.72 -31.65
N GLU A 298 29.84 -29.49 -31.18
CA GLU A 298 28.51 -29.60 -31.81
C GLU A 298 27.71 -28.29 -31.69
N ASP A 299 27.73 -27.63 -30.54
CA ASP A 299 27.13 -26.30 -30.37
C ASP A 299 27.73 -25.27 -31.35
N LEU A 300 29.05 -25.28 -31.52
CA LEU A 300 29.74 -24.44 -32.51
C LEU A 300 29.38 -24.81 -33.95
N ALA A 301 29.21 -26.11 -34.24
CA ALA A 301 28.76 -26.57 -35.55
C ALA A 301 27.35 -26.06 -35.86
N ARG A 302 26.44 -26.09 -34.87
CA ARG A 302 25.09 -25.49 -34.99
C ARG A 302 25.17 -23.99 -35.23
N ALA A 303 26.02 -23.27 -34.48
CA ALA A 303 26.21 -21.83 -34.66
C ALA A 303 26.72 -21.48 -36.07
N ARG A 304 27.63 -22.29 -36.63
CA ARG A 304 28.15 -22.12 -37.99
C ARG A 304 27.12 -22.43 -39.07
N ALA A 305 26.28 -23.43 -38.85
CA ALA A 305 25.25 -23.85 -39.81
C ALA A 305 24.00 -22.96 -39.81
N ALA A 306 23.83 -22.11 -38.79
CA ALA A 306 22.69 -21.21 -38.69
C ALA A 306 22.69 -20.17 -39.82
N SER A 307 21.56 -20.05 -40.51
CA SER A 307 21.35 -19.09 -41.61
C SER A 307 20.89 -17.70 -41.14
N THR A 308 20.56 -17.56 -39.85
CA THR A 308 20.07 -16.31 -39.25
C THR A 308 20.87 -15.93 -38.01
N ALA A 309 20.90 -14.63 -37.69
CA ALA A 309 21.55 -14.13 -36.48
C ALA A 309 20.89 -14.70 -35.22
N GLU A 310 19.56 -14.84 -35.23
CA GLU A 310 18.77 -15.43 -34.14
C GLU A 310 19.16 -16.89 -33.91
N GLY A 311 19.26 -17.69 -34.98
CA GLY A 311 19.66 -19.09 -34.89
C GLY A 311 21.08 -19.25 -34.36
N ARG A 312 22.00 -18.38 -34.78
CA ARG A 312 23.38 -18.39 -34.32
C ARG A 312 23.50 -17.95 -32.85
N ALA A 313 22.78 -16.90 -32.45
CA ALA A 313 22.72 -16.46 -31.07
C ALA A 313 22.15 -17.55 -30.15
N ALA A 314 21.10 -18.26 -30.56
CA ALA A 314 20.52 -19.38 -29.81
C ALA A 314 21.49 -20.57 -29.66
N ALA A 315 22.30 -20.85 -30.70
CA ALA A 315 23.35 -21.86 -30.61
C ALA A 315 24.45 -21.45 -29.63
N PHE A 316 24.88 -20.18 -29.64
CA PHE A 316 25.82 -19.66 -28.64
C PHE A 316 25.23 -19.61 -27.23
N GLU A 317 23.93 -19.40 -27.11
CA GLU A 317 23.25 -19.49 -25.82
C GLU A 317 23.37 -20.90 -25.24
N SER A 318 23.13 -21.93 -26.06
CA SER A 318 23.31 -23.34 -25.69
C SER A 318 24.78 -23.67 -25.37
N LEU A 319 25.72 -23.03 -26.07
CA LEU A 319 27.15 -23.15 -25.85
C LEU A 319 27.57 -22.59 -24.48
N PHE A 320 27.16 -21.37 -24.16
CA PHE A 320 27.68 -20.58 -23.04
C PHE A 320 26.85 -20.65 -21.76
N LEU A 321 25.55 -20.94 -21.88
CA LEU A 321 24.61 -21.02 -20.77
C LEU A 321 24.11 -22.46 -20.53
N THR A 322 23.69 -22.73 -19.30
CA THR A 322 22.99 -23.97 -18.94
C THR A 322 21.53 -23.90 -19.37
N GLN A 323 20.80 -25.01 -19.26
CA GLN A 323 19.35 -25.02 -19.50
C GLN A 323 18.59 -24.01 -18.62
N GLY A 324 19.08 -23.76 -17.39
CA GLY A 324 18.55 -22.74 -16.49
C GLY A 324 19.02 -21.31 -16.79
N LYS A 325 19.62 -21.06 -17.96
CA LYS A 325 20.18 -19.77 -18.41
C LYS A 325 21.27 -19.18 -17.51
N ALA A 326 21.87 -19.99 -16.63
CA ALA A 326 23.03 -19.60 -15.85
C ALA A 326 24.32 -19.77 -16.68
N THR A 327 25.33 -18.95 -16.43
CA THR A 327 26.64 -19.09 -17.08
C THR A 327 27.24 -20.47 -16.79
N ARG A 328 27.72 -21.17 -17.81
CA ARG A 328 28.41 -22.44 -17.62
C ARG A 328 29.75 -22.23 -16.93
N ALA A 329 29.86 -22.71 -15.70
CA ALA A 329 31.11 -22.64 -14.91
C ALA A 329 32.25 -23.46 -15.52
N ARG A 330 31.94 -24.58 -16.18
CA ARG A 330 32.91 -25.41 -16.91
C ARG A 330 32.52 -25.45 -18.38
N LEU A 331 33.16 -24.60 -19.18
CA LEU A 331 32.90 -24.50 -20.62
C LEU A 331 33.61 -25.60 -21.42
N PHE A 332 34.81 -25.99 -20.98
CA PHE A 332 35.64 -27.04 -21.60
C PHE A 332 36.47 -27.74 -20.50
N THR A 333 37.21 -28.79 -20.87
CA THR A 333 38.10 -29.51 -19.96
C THR A 333 39.42 -28.79 -19.69
N ARG A 334 40.07 -29.15 -18.56
CA ARG A 334 41.42 -28.65 -18.23
C ARG A 334 42.46 -29.05 -19.29
N ASP A 335 42.28 -30.21 -19.91
CA ASP A 335 43.19 -30.72 -20.93
C ASP A 335 43.10 -29.88 -22.21
N PHE A 336 41.88 -29.53 -22.65
CA PHE A 336 41.69 -28.56 -23.73
C PHE A 336 42.35 -27.22 -23.40
N ALA A 337 42.15 -26.71 -22.19
CA ALA A 337 42.74 -25.44 -21.75
C ALA A 337 44.28 -25.46 -21.77
N SER A 338 44.88 -26.62 -21.47
CA SER A 338 46.34 -26.79 -21.43
C SER A 338 46.94 -26.99 -22.83
N ALA A 339 46.23 -27.70 -23.71
CA ALA A 339 46.66 -27.96 -25.08
C ALA A 339 46.47 -26.75 -26.01
N TRP A 340 45.41 -25.96 -25.79
CA TRP A 340 45.00 -24.85 -26.65
C TRP A 340 44.75 -23.56 -25.86
N PRO A 341 45.76 -23.01 -25.15
CA PRO A 341 45.56 -21.90 -24.21
C PRO A 341 44.97 -20.64 -24.86
N GLN A 342 45.38 -20.30 -26.09
CA GLN A 342 44.86 -19.13 -26.81
C GLN A 342 43.38 -19.29 -27.17
N LEU A 343 42.99 -20.46 -27.66
CA LEU A 343 41.58 -20.77 -28.00
C LEU A 343 40.70 -20.82 -26.75
N ALA A 344 41.24 -21.35 -25.65
CA ALA A 344 40.58 -21.36 -24.36
C ALA A 344 40.33 -19.94 -23.83
N THR A 345 41.32 -19.04 -23.94
CA THR A 345 41.15 -17.63 -23.57
C THR A 345 40.08 -16.95 -24.42
N GLU A 346 40.11 -17.10 -25.74
CA GLU A 346 39.11 -16.47 -26.61
C GLU A 346 37.71 -16.98 -26.33
N LEU A 347 37.55 -18.28 -26.09
CA LEU A 347 36.25 -18.89 -25.80
C LEU A 347 35.68 -18.40 -24.46
N LEU A 348 36.53 -18.20 -23.44
CA LEU A 348 36.14 -17.57 -22.17
C LEU A 348 35.82 -16.08 -22.33
N SER A 349 36.61 -15.33 -23.09
CA SER A 349 36.33 -13.91 -23.39
C SER A 349 35.02 -13.74 -24.15
N ALA A 350 34.73 -14.63 -25.11
CA ALA A 350 33.46 -14.68 -25.80
C ALA A 350 32.30 -15.02 -24.85
N GLN A 351 32.48 -15.96 -23.92
CA GLN A 351 31.47 -16.26 -22.91
C GLN A 351 31.12 -15.02 -22.07
N VAL A 352 32.13 -14.27 -21.61
CA VAL A 352 31.92 -13.04 -20.82
C VAL A 352 31.14 -11.99 -21.62
N ARG A 353 31.54 -11.74 -22.88
CA ARG A 353 30.82 -10.81 -23.78
C ARG A 353 29.38 -11.27 -24.03
N PHE A 354 29.18 -12.56 -24.32
CA PHE A 354 27.87 -13.13 -24.58
C PHE A 354 26.94 -12.97 -23.37
N VAL A 355 27.42 -13.31 -22.17
CA VAL A 355 26.63 -13.18 -20.92
C VAL A 355 26.23 -11.72 -20.67
N SER A 356 27.13 -10.77 -20.92
CA SER A 356 26.82 -9.34 -20.77
C SER A 356 25.74 -8.88 -21.75
N LEU A 357 25.90 -9.20 -23.04
CA LEU A 357 24.95 -8.84 -24.09
C LEU A 357 23.59 -9.52 -23.90
N HIS A 358 23.59 -10.78 -23.47
CA HIS A 358 22.36 -11.54 -23.23
C HIS A 358 21.58 -10.96 -22.04
N LYS A 359 22.27 -10.55 -20.96
CA LYS A 359 21.63 -9.82 -19.86
C LYS A 359 21.03 -8.49 -20.32
N GLU A 360 21.75 -7.72 -21.13
CA GLU A 360 21.25 -6.47 -21.70
C GLU A 360 20.02 -6.71 -22.60
N GLN A 361 20.03 -7.78 -23.41
CA GLN A 361 18.90 -8.17 -24.26
C GLN A 361 17.66 -8.54 -23.42
N GLN A 362 17.83 -9.32 -22.36
CA GLN A 362 16.74 -9.64 -21.43
C GLN A 362 16.20 -8.39 -20.72
N ALA A 363 17.09 -7.48 -20.32
CA ALA A 363 16.72 -6.22 -19.71
C ALA A 363 15.95 -5.32 -20.71
N LEU A 364 16.37 -5.26 -21.98
CA LEU A 364 15.66 -4.54 -23.03
C LEU A 364 14.25 -5.09 -23.23
N THR A 365 14.07 -6.41 -23.25
CA THR A 365 12.75 -7.06 -23.30
C THR A 365 11.86 -6.62 -22.15
N VAL A 366 12.38 -6.58 -20.91
CA VAL A 366 11.61 -6.10 -19.74
C VAL A 366 11.20 -4.63 -19.91
N VAL A 367 12.10 -3.77 -20.40
CA VAL A 367 11.79 -2.36 -20.67
C VAL A 367 10.65 -2.25 -21.70
N GLU A 368 10.76 -2.95 -22.82
CA GLU A 368 9.78 -2.89 -23.92
C GLU A 368 8.41 -3.43 -23.49
N ALA A 369 8.38 -4.57 -22.79
CA ALA A 369 7.14 -5.13 -22.23
C ALA A 369 6.50 -4.18 -21.20
N THR A 370 7.29 -3.53 -20.35
CA THR A 370 6.79 -2.58 -19.35
C THR A 370 6.15 -1.36 -20.01
N LEU A 371 6.83 -0.74 -20.98
CA LEU A 371 6.32 0.42 -21.72
C LEU A 371 5.07 0.07 -22.54
N ALA A 372 5.03 -1.13 -23.10
CA ALA A 372 3.86 -1.64 -23.80
C ALA A 372 2.65 -1.75 -22.85
N LEU A 373 2.83 -2.40 -21.70
CA LEU A 373 1.76 -2.53 -20.69
C LEU A 373 1.30 -1.19 -20.15
N GLU A 374 2.22 -0.26 -19.84
CA GLU A 374 1.89 1.10 -19.40
C GLU A 374 1.02 1.82 -20.43
N ARG A 375 1.33 1.68 -21.73
CA ARG A 375 0.56 2.30 -22.80
C ARG A 375 -0.86 1.74 -22.88
N LEU A 376 -0.99 0.42 -22.85
CA LEU A 376 -2.28 -0.27 -22.89
C LEU A 376 -3.11 0.11 -21.66
N SER A 377 -2.51 0.05 -20.46
CA SER A 377 -3.17 0.42 -19.21
C SER A 377 -3.61 1.89 -19.18
N THR A 378 -2.80 2.81 -19.70
CA THR A 378 -3.16 4.23 -19.78
C THR A 378 -4.36 4.47 -20.68
N ASP A 379 -4.39 3.83 -21.86
CA ASP A 379 -5.53 3.93 -22.77
C ASP A 379 -6.82 3.34 -22.14
N VAL A 380 -6.71 2.18 -21.51
CA VAL A 380 -7.83 1.55 -20.79
C VAL A 380 -8.33 2.43 -19.64
N LEU A 381 -7.44 3.00 -18.83
CA LEU A 381 -7.82 3.90 -17.72
C LEU A 381 -8.48 5.19 -18.23
N ALA A 382 -8.04 5.72 -19.37
CA ALA A 382 -8.66 6.88 -20.01
C ALA A 382 -10.07 6.55 -20.50
N ARG A 383 -10.26 5.38 -21.15
CA ARG A 383 -11.58 4.89 -21.57
C ARG A 383 -12.50 4.64 -20.38
N TYR A 384 -11.98 4.04 -19.32
CA TYR A 384 -12.70 3.82 -18.08
C TYR A 384 -13.16 5.14 -17.45
N ALA A 385 -12.27 6.14 -17.36
CA ALA A 385 -12.63 7.48 -16.88
C ALA A 385 -13.69 8.16 -17.76
N ALA A 386 -13.58 8.05 -19.08
CA ALA A 386 -14.58 8.59 -20.01
C ALA A 386 -15.95 7.89 -19.87
N ALA A 387 -15.96 6.57 -19.70
CA ALA A 387 -17.16 5.79 -19.46
C ALA A 387 -17.84 6.20 -18.14
N LYS A 388 -17.06 6.38 -17.07
CA LYS A 388 -17.55 6.89 -15.78
C LYS A 388 -18.19 8.27 -15.91
N ALA A 389 -17.50 9.19 -16.60
CA ALA A 389 -18.01 10.54 -16.83
C ALA A 389 -19.33 10.56 -17.61
N ARG A 390 -19.44 9.74 -18.68
CA ARG A 390 -20.68 9.63 -19.49
C ARG A 390 -21.86 9.08 -18.70
N LEU A 391 -21.62 8.13 -17.80
CA LEU A 391 -22.66 7.53 -16.96
C LEU A 391 -22.94 8.32 -15.69
N ALA A 392 -22.19 9.41 -15.43
CA ALA A 392 -22.24 10.16 -14.19
C ALA A 392 -22.04 9.27 -12.95
N VAL A 393 -21.09 8.33 -13.01
CA VAL A 393 -20.78 7.41 -11.90
C VAL A 393 -19.40 7.69 -11.33
N LEU A 394 -19.22 7.40 -10.04
CA LEU A 394 -17.95 7.53 -9.32
C LEU A 394 -17.61 6.20 -8.63
N ASP A 395 -16.34 5.85 -8.56
CA ASP A 395 -15.86 4.79 -7.66
C ASP A 395 -15.34 5.39 -6.34
N PHE A 396 -14.93 4.53 -5.40
CA PHE A 396 -14.44 4.97 -4.09
C PHE A 396 -13.19 5.85 -4.17
N ASP A 397 -12.30 5.59 -5.14
CA ASP A 397 -11.09 6.38 -5.34
C ASP A 397 -11.43 7.79 -5.85
N ASP A 398 -12.39 7.89 -6.77
CA ASP A 398 -12.89 9.17 -7.26
C ASP A 398 -13.50 10.01 -6.13
N LEU A 399 -14.27 9.38 -5.23
CA LEU A 399 -14.89 10.10 -4.11
C LEU A 399 -13.83 10.79 -3.25
N VAL A 400 -12.77 10.05 -2.90
CA VAL A 400 -11.69 10.57 -2.06
C VAL A 400 -10.89 11.63 -2.83
N ALA A 401 -10.53 11.38 -4.08
CA ALA A 401 -9.75 12.32 -4.89
C ALA A 401 -10.49 13.64 -5.14
N LYS A 402 -11.79 13.58 -5.45
CA LYS A 402 -12.63 14.77 -5.67
C LYS A 402 -12.91 15.52 -4.37
N ALA A 403 -13.12 14.82 -3.26
CA ALA A 403 -13.24 15.46 -1.95
C ALA A 403 -11.93 16.17 -1.54
N ALA A 404 -10.77 15.53 -1.78
CA ALA A 404 -9.48 16.15 -1.55
C ALA A 404 -9.28 17.39 -2.43
N ALA A 405 -9.68 17.31 -3.71
CA ALA A 405 -9.62 18.44 -4.66
C ALA A 405 -10.50 19.62 -4.21
N LEU A 406 -11.73 19.34 -3.78
CA LEU A 406 -12.65 20.35 -3.23
C LEU A 406 -12.05 21.10 -2.02
N LEU A 407 -11.25 20.40 -1.21
CA LEU A 407 -10.66 20.91 0.02
C LEU A 407 -9.20 21.43 -0.16
N GLN A 408 -8.80 21.78 -1.38
CA GLN A 408 -7.42 22.24 -1.66
C GLN A 408 -7.13 23.67 -1.20
N SER A 409 -8.13 24.55 -1.12
CA SER A 409 -7.95 25.95 -0.71
C SER A 409 -8.59 26.23 0.64
N SER A 410 -7.97 27.10 1.45
CA SER A 410 -8.51 27.49 2.76
C SER A 410 -9.89 28.11 2.68
N ALA A 411 -10.14 28.96 1.68
CA ALA A 411 -11.46 29.56 1.46
C ALA A 411 -12.55 28.53 1.13
N ALA A 412 -12.21 27.49 0.35
CA ALA A 412 -13.15 26.40 0.07
C ALA A 412 -13.42 25.56 1.32
N VAL A 413 -12.39 25.29 2.14
CA VAL A 413 -12.55 24.59 3.42
C VAL A 413 -13.46 25.36 4.37
N GLU A 414 -13.21 26.66 4.58
CA GLU A 414 -14.00 27.50 5.47
C GLU A 414 -15.47 27.54 5.04
N TRP A 415 -15.71 27.70 3.73
CA TRP A 415 -17.06 27.69 3.17
C TRP A 415 -17.75 26.33 3.32
N VAL A 416 -17.03 25.23 3.08
CA VAL A 416 -17.53 23.86 3.30
C VAL A 416 -17.88 23.65 4.77
N LEU A 417 -16.98 23.99 5.69
CA LEU A 417 -17.20 23.84 7.13
C LEU A 417 -18.38 24.70 7.61
N TYR A 418 -18.49 25.94 7.12
CA TYR A 418 -19.63 26.81 7.41
C TYR A 418 -20.97 26.17 6.97
N LYS A 419 -20.99 25.56 5.77
CA LYS A 419 -22.18 24.91 5.20
C LYS A 419 -22.48 23.53 5.78
N LEU A 420 -21.53 22.89 6.47
CA LEU A 420 -21.71 21.61 7.19
C LEU A 420 -22.32 21.82 8.59
N ASP A 421 -23.47 22.51 8.66
CA ASP A 421 -24.28 22.69 9.87
C ASP A 421 -23.52 23.36 11.04
N GLY A 422 -22.74 24.40 10.75
CA GLY A 422 -22.11 25.25 11.77
C GLY A 422 -20.64 24.93 12.11
N GLY A 423 -20.01 24.02 11.35
CA GLY A 423 -18.58 23.69 11.45
C GLY A 423 -18.29 22.39 12.18
N LEU A 424 -17.02 22.00 12.15
CA LEU A 424 -16.49 20.88 12.94
C LEU A 424 -15.64 21.44 14.08
N ASP A 425 -15.86 20.94 15.28
CA ASP A 425 -15.01 21.25 16.44
C ASP A 425 -14.10 20.06 16.77
N HIS A 426 -14.55 18.83 16.52
CA HIS A 426 -13.77 17.64 16.83
C HIS A 426 -13.77 16.65 15.67
N ILE A 427 -12.57 16.19 15.31
CA ILE A 427 -12.37 15.12 14.34
C ILE A 427 -11.73 13.94 15.07
N LEU A 428 -12.34 12.77 14.95
CA LEU A 428 -11.85 11.52 15.51
C LEU A 428 -11.61 10.53 14.36
N VAL A 429 -10.44 9.91 14.32
CA VAL A 429 -10.05 8.95 13.27
C VAL A 429 -9.71 7.62 13.93
N ASP A 430 -10.47 6.58 13.60
CA ASP A 430 -10.24 5.21 14.01
C ASP A 430 -9.51 4.41 12.93
N GLU A 431 -8.76 3.39 13.34
CA GLU A 431 -7.88 2.58 12.49
C GLU A 431 -7.03 3.43 11.53
N ALA A 432 -6.45 4.50 12.08
CA ALA A 432 -5.76 5.53 11.32
C ALA A 432 -4.53 5.01 10.54
N GLN A 433 -4.00 3.83 10.89
CA GLN A 433 -2.94 3.15 10.12
C GLN A 433 -3.40 2.74 8.70
N ASP A 434 -4.70 2.50 8.51
CA ASP A 434 -5.26 2.01 7.23
C ASP A 434 -5.71 3.14 6.30
N THR A 435 -5.40 4.39 6.67
CA THR A 435 -5.76 5.57 5.90
C THR A 435 -4.75 5.81 4.77
N SER A 436 -5.25 5.99 3.53
CA SER A 436 -4.40 6.25 2.36
C SER A 436 -3.87 7.71 2.34
N PRO A 437 -2.82 8.03 1.55
CA PRO A 437 -2.29 9.39 1.47
C PRO A 437 -3.33 10.46 1.10
N VAL A 438 -4.24 10.15 0.16
CA VAL A 438 -5.29 11.08 -0.30
C VAL A 438 -6.38 11.24 0.77
N GLN A 439 -6.71 10.18 1.51
CA GLN A 439 -7.64 10.29 2.65
C GLN A 439 -7.03 11.15 3.77
N TRP A 440 -5.73 11.02 4.04
CA TRP A 440 -5.03 11.91 4.97
C TRP A 440 -5.04 13.36 4.51
N GLN A 441 -4.98 13.63 3.20
CA GLN A 441 -5.11 14.98 2.67
C GLN A 441 -6.48 15.59 3.04
N VAL A 442 -7.58 14.83 2.87
CA VAL A 442 -8.92 15.26 3.29
C VAL A 442 -8.95 15.61 4.77
N ILE A 443 -8.45 14.71 5.64
CA ILE A 443 -8.44 14.91 7.09
C ILE A 443 -7.61 16.15 7.47
N ARG A 444 -6.44 16.33 6.87
CA ARG A 444 -5.57 17.50 7.10
C ARG A 444 -6.24 18.79 6.68
N SER A 445 -6.88 18.83 5.52
CA SER A 445 -7.58 20.04 5.06
C SER A 445 -8.68 20.44 6.04
N LEU A 446 -9.47 19.48 6.55
CA LEU A 446 -10.52 19.77 7.54
C LEU A 446 -9.96 20.22 8.90
N ALA A 447 -8.85 19.61 9.33
CA ALA A 447 -8.22 19.89 10.62
C ALA A 447 -7.29 21.13 10.59
N ALA A 448 -6.95 21.67 9.43
CA ALA A 448 -5.99 22.78 9.29
C ALA A 448 -6.42 24.00 10.12
N GLU A 449 -7.72 24.32 10.10
CA GLU A 449 -8.27 25.44 10.86
C GLU A 449 -8.18 25.28 12.39
N PHE A 450 -7.96 24.07 12.89
CA PHE A 450 -7.92 23.83 14.34
C PHE A 450 -6.62 24.38 14.95
N PHE A 451 -5.61 24.57 14.10
CA PHE A 451 -4.26 24.99 14.49
C PHE A 451 -3.86 26.34 13.87
N SER A 452 -4.72 27.02 13.11
CA SER A 452 -4.44 28.34 12.54
C SER A 452 -5.14 29.46 13.35
N GLY A 453 -4.36 30.20 14.15
CA GLY A 453 -4.79 31.45 14.81
C GLY A 453 -5.63 31.32 16.09
N GLU A 454 -5.87 32.45 16.75
CA GLU A 454 -6.96 32.61 17.72
C GLU A 454 -8.27 32.55 16.93
N GLY A 455 -8.83 31.35 16.80
CA GLY A 455 -10.14 31.18 16.17
C GLY A 455 -11.16 32.11 16.84
N ALA A 456 -12.06 32.68 16.07
CA ALA A 456 -13.10 33.60 16.54
C ALA A 456 -14.11 32.97 17.54
N ARG A 457 -13.88 31.73 18.00
CA ARG A 457 -14.72 30.97 18.93
C ARG A 457 -13.90 30.49 20.11
N ASP A 458 -14.41 30.73 21.33
CA ASP A 458 -13.81 30.31 22.60
C ASP A 458 -13.82 28.79 22.86
N GLN A 459 -14.38 27.96 21.95
CA GLN A 459 -14.47 26.51 22.11
C GLN A 459 -13.22 25.78 21.60
N ALA A 460 -12.74 24.81 22.39
CA ALA A 460 -11.57 24.00 22.07
C ALA A 460 -11.86 23.06 20.89
N ARG A 461 -11.11 23.23 19.78
CA ARG A 461 -11.14 22.30 18.65
C ARG A 461 -10.06 21.24 18.81
N THR A 462 -10.38 19.96 18.59
CA THR A 462 -9.43 18.86 18.82
C THR A 462 -9.41 17.82 17.71
N LEU A 463 -8.22 17.30 17.42
CA LEU A 463 -8.02 16.11 16.61
C LEU A 463 -7.68 14.90 17.48
N PHE A 464 -8.37 13.79 17.26
CA PHE A 464 -8.06 12.49 17.85
C PHE A 464 -7.78 11.49 16.74
N ALA A 465 -6.68 10.74 16.84
CA ALA A 465 -6.42 9.61 15.96
C ALA A 465 -5.93 8.42 16.77
N VAL A 466 -6.41 7.23 16.44
CA VAL A 466 -5.96 5.98 17.07
C VAL A 466 -5.63 4.95 15.99
N GLY A 467 -4.51 4.25 16.16
CA GLY A 467 -4.09 3.23 15.22
C GLY A 467 -3.00 2.30 15.75
N ASP A 468 -2.71 1.24 15.00
CA ASP A 468 -1.56 0.35 15.21
C ASP A 468 -0.87 0.06 13.87
N GLU A 469 0.30 0.64 13.64
CA GLU A 469 1.07 0.42 12.40
C GLU A 469 1.37 -1.07 12.15
N LYS A 470 1.51 -1.88 13.21
CA LYS A 470 1.79 -3.33 13.08
C LYS A 470 0.58 -4.12 12.59
N GLN A 471 -0.62 -3.53 12.61
CA GLN A 471 -1.85 -4.16 12.16
C GLN A 471 -2.31 -3.68 10.80
N SER A 472 -1.56 -2.79 10.14
CA SER A 472 -1.95 -2.38 8.80
C SER A 472 -1.75 -3.52 7.80
N ILE A 473 -2.87 -4.11 7.37
CA ILE A 473 -2.93 -5.21 6.41
C ILE A 473 -3.54 -4.78 5.07
N TYR A 474 -4.03 -3.54 4.97
CA TYR A 474 -4.73 -3.03 3.79
C TYR A 474 -3.82 -2.33 2.78
N GLY A 475 -2.52 -2.65 2.76
CA GLY A 475 -1.57 -2.07 1.80
C GLY A 475 -1.96 -2.29 0.32
N PHE A 476 -2.66 -3.39 0.03
CA PHE A 476 -3.21 -3.68 -1.31
C PHE A 476 -4.36 -2.74 -1.72
N GLN A 477 -4.98 -2.02 -0.78
CA GLN A 477 -5.99 -0.98 -1.00
C GLN A 477 -5.41 0.44 -0.89
N GLY A 478 -4.08 0.57 -0.81
CA GLY A 478 -3.40 1.88 -0.74
C GLY A 478 -3.23 2.44 0.66
N ALA A 479 -3.52 1.67 1.72
CA ALA A 479 -3.13 2.04 3.07
C ALA A 479 -1.61 2.21 3.17
N ALA A 480 -1.17 3.29 3.81
CA ALA A 480 0.24 3.60 3.97
C ALA A 480 0.55 3.80 5.46
N PRO A 481 0.91 2.75 6.22
CA PRO A 481 1.13 2.87 7.67
C PRO A 481 2.21 3.90 8.04
N SER A 482 3.21 4.13 7.19
CA SER A 482 4.19 5.21 7.37
C SER A 482 3.57 6.61 7.41
N MET A 483 2.40 6.78 6.78
CA MET A 483 1.64 8.04 6.81
C MET A 483 1.01 8.30 8.17
N PHE A 484 0.75 7.29 8.99
CA PHE A 484 0.23 7.49 10.34
C PHE A 484 1.27 8.24 11.19
N ALA A 485 2.49 7.72 11.35
CA ALA A 485 3.57 8.45 12.03
C ALA A 485 3.83 9.84 11.41
N ALA A 486 3.91 9.95 10.08
CA ALA A 486 4.17 11.21 9.41
C ALA A 486 3.05 12.24 9.63
N ALA A 487 1.79 11.81 9.63
CA ALA A 487 0.64 12.65 9.95
C ALA A 487 0.68 13.13 11.40
N GLY A 488 0.90 12.22 12.35
CA GLY A 488 1.00 12.56 13.77
C GLY A 488 2.08 13.60 14.04
N ASN A 489 3.27 13.42 13.48
CA ASN A 489 4.38 14.38 13.62
C ASN A 489 4.05 15.76 13.02
N SER A 490 3.37 15.79 11.87
CA SER A 490 2.95 17.03 11.22
C SER A 490 1.90 17.78 12.04
N PHE A 491 0.89 17.09 12.58
CA PHE A 491 -0.11 17.72 13.45
C PHE A 491 0.48 18.13 14.80
N ALA A 492 1.41 17.36 15.37
CA ALA A 492 2.12 17.74 16.58
C ALA A 492 2.91 19.06 16.39
N ALA A 493 3.58 19.21 15.25
CA ALA A 493 4.29 20.44 14.91
C ALA A 493 3.31 21.62 14.78
N ALA A 494 2.19 21.44 14.07
CA ALA A 494 1.15 22.46 13.94
C ALA A 494 0.55 22.86 15.30
N ALA A 495 0.23 21.89 16.16
CA ALA A 495 -0.29 22.15 17.50
C ALA A 495 0.67 22.94 18.38
N ARG A 496 1.98 22.61 18.34
CA ARG A 496 3.02 23.37 19.06
C ARG A 496 3.12 24.80 18.56
N GLN A 497 3.09 25.00 17.23
CA GLN A 497 3.15 26.33 16.63
C GLN A 497 1.93 27.18 17.01
N ALA A 498 0.76 26.54 17.12
CA ALA A 498 -0.49 27.15 17.54
C ALA A 498 -0.66 27.29 19.07
N LYS A 499 0.31 26.82 19.87
CA LYS A 499 0.22 26.72 21.34
C LYS A 499 -1.03 25.97 21.82
N ARG A 500 -1.46 24.94 21.08
CA ARG A 500 -2.60 24.08 21.43
C ARG A 500 -2.12 22.82 22.15
N ALA A 501 -2.96 22.29 23.03
CA ALA A 501 -2.64 21.09 23.80
C ALA A 501 -2.60 19.84 22.90
N TRP A 502 -1.51 19.08 22.98
CA TRP A 502 -1.24 17.91 22.17
C TRP A 502 -0.64 16.79 23.01
N GLN A 503 -1.18 15.59 22.88
CA GLN A 503 -0.68 14.37 23.50
C GLN A 503 -0.43 13.33 22.39
N GLN A 504 0.69 12.62 22.47
CA GLN A 504 1.03 11.52 21.57
C GLN A 504 1.56 10.34 22.38
#